data_AF-F3GFE5-F1
#
_entry.id   AF-F3GFE5-F1
#
_cell.length_a   1.000
_cell.length_b   1.000
_cell.length_c   1.000
_cell.angle_alpha   90.00
_cell.angle_beta   90.00
_cell.angle_gamma   90.00
#
_symmetry.space_group_name_H-M   'P 1'
#
loop_
_entity.id
_entity.type
_entity.pdbx_description
1 polymer ?
#
loop_
_entity_poly.entity_id
_entity_poly.type
_entity_poly.pdbx_seq_one_letter_code
_entity_poly.pdbx_strand_id
1 'polypeptide(L)' 'MSFDAFMTVDGVEGESLDDGHKGWVELLSYQYSAMQSISQTASSNGGAIAGAVLLGDFQISKYVDRAIPKLFYLY' A
#
# COMPACT_ATOMS: atom_id res chain seq x y z
N MET A 1 17.31 2.33 -14.28
CA MET A 1 17.09 1.98 -12.87
C MET A 1 16.00 0.94 -12.82
N SER A 2 16.21 -0.15 -12.09
CA SER A 2 15.15 -1.15 -11.85
C SER A 2 14.25 -0.65 -10.72
N PHE A 3 12.99 -1.05 -10.75
CA PHE A 3 12.13 -0.94 -9.57
C PHE A 3 12.59 -1.96 -8.54
N ASP A 4 12.63 -1.55 -7.28
CA ASP A 4 12.89 -2.41 -6.14
C ASP A 4 12.07 -1.93 -4.94
N ALA A 5 11.36 -2.83 -4.30
CA ALA A 5 10.40 -2.51 -3.25
C ALA A 5 10.26 -3.64 -2.25
N PHE A 6 10.23 -3.26 -0.97
CA PHE A 6 10.20 -4.18 0.15
C PHE A 6 9.10 -3.76 1.13
N MET A 7 8.47 -4.75 1.77
CA MET A 7 7.40 -4.53 2.75
C MET A 7 7.65 -5.36 4.01
N THR A 8 7.33 -4.77 5.16
CA THR A 8 7.25 -5.47 6.44
C THR A 8 5.82 -5.49 6.94
N VAL A 9 5.39 -6.63 7.49
CA VAL A 9 4.16 -6.75 8.26
C VAL A 9 4.54 -7.40 9.58
N ASP A 10 4.04 -6.87 10.69
CA ASP A 10 4.38 -7.40 12.01
C ASP A 10 4.01 -8.89 12.12
N GLY A 11 4.92 -9.69 12.67
CA GLY A 11 4.78 -11.15 12.74
C GLY A 11 4.94 -11.91 11.42
N VAL A 12 5.14 -11.25 10.27
CA VAL A 12 5.34 -11.87 8.95
C VAL A 12 6.79 -11.73 8.51
N GLU A 13 7.41 -12.85 8.13
CA GLU A 13 8.79 -12.89 7.63
C GLU A 13 8.75 -13.23 6.13
N GLY A 14 9.41 -12.40 5.31
CA GLY A 14 9.61 -12.61 3.87
C GLY A 14 10.97 -13.24 3.56
N GLU A 15 11.36 -13.32 2.29
CA GLU A 15 12.57 -14.03 1.84
C GLU A 15 13.66 -13.13 1.27
N SER A 16 13.53 -11.81 1.40
CA SER A 16 14.54 -10.91 0.86
C SER A 16 15.93 -11.15 1.46
N LEU A 17 16.94 -11.15 0.60
CA LEU A 17 18.36 -11.23 0.96
C LEU A 17 19.08 -9.89 0.78
N ASP A 18 18.35 -8.85 0.36
CA ASP A 18 18.91 -7.54 0.08
C ASP A 18 19.54 -6.90 1.33
N ASP A 19 20.68 -6.25 1.16
CA ASP A 19 21.42 -5.64 2.26
C ASP A 19 20.73 -4.36 2.70
N GLY A 20 19.99 -4.45 3.82
CA GLY A 20 19.11 -3.39 4.31
C GLY A 20 17.65 -3.83 4.47
N HIS A 21 17.26 -4.93 3.81
CA HIS A 21 15.89 -5.46 3.82
C HIS A 21 15.83 -6.97 4.08
N LYS A 22 16.86 -7.55 4.72
CA LYS A 22 16.91 -8.99 4.99
C LYS A 22 15.67 -9.47 5.76
N GLY A 23 15.02 -10.50 5.23
CA GLY A 23 13.80 -11.08 5.79
C GLY A 23 12.52 -10.28 5.51
N TRP A 24 12.58 -9.22 4.69
CA TRP A 24 11.41 -8.48 4.25
C TRP A 24 10.72 -9.18 3.08
N VAL A 25 9.48 -8.77 2.82
CA VAL A 25 8.66 -9.24 1.70
C VAL A 25 9.02 -8.44 0.45
N GLU A 26 9.54 -9.09 -0.58
CA GLU A 26 9.89 -8.43 -1.85
C GLU A 26 8.64 -8.24 -2.72
N LEU A 27 8.50 -7.05 -3.30
CA LEU A 27 7.34 -6.68 -4.12
C LEU A 27 7.73 -6.51 -5.59
N LEU A 28 6.88 -7.02 -6.48
CA LEU A 28 6.94 -6.77 -7.92
C LEU A 28 6.28 -5.45 -8.29
N SER A 29 5.20 -5.10 -7.58
CA SER A 29 4.50 -3.83 -7.72
C SER A 29 3.60 -3.55 -6.52
N TYR A 30 3.20 -2.30 -6.35
CA TYR A 30 2.15 -1.89 -5.44
C TYR A 30 1.26 -0.83 -6.10
N GLN A 31 0.02 -0.72 -5.63
CA GLN A 31 -0.93 0.32 -6.00
C GLN A 31 -1.60 0.85 -4.73
N TYR A 32 -1.68 2.18 -4.63
CA TYR A 32 -2.45 2.86 -3.60
C TYR A 32 -3.31 3.94 -4.26
N SER A 33 -4.49 4.21 -3.72
CA SER A 33 -5.37 5.24 -4.26
C SER A 33 -5.95 6.12 -3.16
N ALA A 34 -6.08 7.41 -3.47
CA ALA A 34 -6.70 8.39 -2.61
C ALA A 34 -7.53 9.33 -3.49
N MET A 35 -8.81 9.51 -3.15
CA MET A 35 -9.76 10.33 -3.89
C MET A 35 -10.41 11.33 -2.95
N GLN A 36 -10.24 12.62 -3.25
CA GLN A 36 -10.98 13.68 -2.58
C GLN A 36 -12.19 14.05 -3.43
N SER A 37 -13.40 13.83 -2.90
CA SER A 37 -14.63 14.30 -3.53
C SER A 37 -14.72 15.81 -3.37
N ILE A 38 -14.52 16.57 -4.45
CA ILE A 38 -14.67 18.03 -4.48
C ILE A 38 -15.93 18.37 -5.28
N SER A 39 -16.80 19.21 -4.72
CA SER A 39 -17.91 19.80 -5.47
C SER A 39 -17.37 20.76 -6.53
N GLN A 40 -17.55 20.45 -7.83
CA GLN A 40 -17.13 21.31 -8.94
C GLN A 40 -18.10 22.48 -9.22
N THR A 41 -19.31 22.47 -8.63
CA THR A 41 -20.39 23.43 -8.91
C THR A 41 -20.74 24.35 -7.74
N ALA A 42 -20.24 24.07 -6.54
CA ALA A 42 -20.41 24.94 -5.37
C ALA A 42 -19.03 25.30 -4.81
N SER A 43 -18.49 26.47 -5.20
CA SER A 43 -17.46 27.10 -4.39
C SER A 43 -18.14 27.61 -3.12
N SER A 44 -17.80 27.05 -1.96
CA SER A 44 -18.18 27.71 -0.72
C SER A 44 -17.53 29.09 -0.73
N ASN A 45 -18.31 30.15 -0.85
CA ASN A 45 -17.88 31.55 -0.69
C ASN A 45 -17.27 31.83 0.72
N GLY A 46 -17.13 30.82 1.57
CA GLY A 46 -16.35 30.83 2.80
C GLY A 46 -15.71 29.47 3.04
N GLY A 47 -14.62 29.14 2.33
CA GLY A 47 -13.56 28.20 2.73
C GLY A 47 -13.92 26.73 3.04
N ALA A 48 -15.19 26.35 3.03
CA ALA A 48 -15.61 25.00 3.40
C ALA A 48 -15.43 24.04 2.21
N ILE A 49 -14.43 23.17 2.30
CA ILE A 49 -14.30 22.00 1.44
C ILE A 49 -15.27 20.95 1.99
N ALA A 50 -16.33 20.63 1.23
CA ALA A 50 -17.26 19.58 1.60
C ALA A 50 -16.75 18.23 1.08
N GLY A 51 -15.97 17.50 1.89
CA GLY A 51 -15.59 16.12 1.60
C GLY A 51 -14.38 15.64 2.39
N ALA A 52 -14.44 14.41 2.91
CA ALA A 52 -13.26 13.70 3.40
C ALA A 52 -12.56 12.96 2.24
N VAL A 53 -11.26 12.68 2.40
CA VAL A 53 -10.52 11.85 1.44
C VAL A 53 -10.94 10.39 1.60
N LEU A 54 -11.31 9.76 0.51
CA LEU A 54 -11.54 8.32 0.43
C LEU A 54 -10.22 7.65 0.07
N LEU A 55 -9.71 6.80 0.95
CA LEU A 55 -8.51 6.01 0.73
C LEU A 55 -8.95 4.62 0.24
N GLY A 56 -8.42 4.18 -0.89
CA GLY A 56 -8.63 2.83 -1.39
C GLY A 56 -7.64 1.84 -0.79
N ASP A 57 -7.85 0.56 -1.07
CA ASP A 57 -7.01 -0.52 -0.57
C ASP A 57 -5.57 -0.39 -1.08
N PHE A 58 -4.62 -0.82 -0.24
CA PHE A 58 -3.24 -1.01 -0.65
C PHE A 58 -3.09 -2.38 -1.28
N GLN A 59 -2.87 -2.41 -2.60
CA GLN A 59 -2.77 -3.63 -3.38
C GLN A 59 -1.30 -3.90 -3.72
N ILE A 60 -0.85 -5.15 -3.55
CA ILE A 60 0.53 -5.55 -3.86
C ILE A 60 0.54 -6.75 -4.81
N SER A 61 1.59 -6.84 -5.62
CA SER A 61 1.94 -8.05 -6.35
C SER A 61 3.34 -8.49 -5.93
N LYS A 62 3.50 -9.80 -5.73
CA LYS A 62 4.78 -10.39 -5.32
C LYS A 62 4.89 -11.85 -5.75
N TYR A 63 6.09 -12.41 -5.68
CA TYR A 63 6.29 -13.85 -5.85
C TYR A 63 5.75 -14.64 -4.66
N VAL A 64 5.59 -15.95 -4.86
CA VAL A 64 5.27 -16.88 -3.76
C VAL A 64 6.51 -17.08 -2.90
N ASP A 65 6.38 -16.86 -1.60
CA ASP A 65 7.43 -17.05 -0.59
C ASP A 65 6.80 -17.51 0.75
N ARG A 66 7.62 -17.71 1.79
CA ARG A 66 7.15 -18.08 3.14
C ARG A 66 6.23 -17.07 3.84
N ALA A 67 6.10 -15.84 3.34
CA ALA A 67 5.18 -14.85 3.90
C ALA A 67 3.71 -15.17 3.54
N ILE A 68 3.47 -15.87 2.41
CA ILE A 68 2.12 -16.10 1.87
C ILE A 68 1.16 -16.70 2.91
N PRO A 69 1.46 -17.83 3.58
CA PRO A 69 0.50 -18.41 4.52
C PRO A 69 0.06 -17.41 5.59
N LYS A 70 1.02 -16.67 6.18
CA LYS A 70 0.71 -15.68 7.22
C LYS A 70 -0.12 -14.53 6.67
N LEU A 71 0.20 -14.02 5.48
CA LEU A 71 -0.56 -12.95 4.83
C LEU A 71 -2.01 -13.36 4.51
N PHE A 72 -2.25 -14.63 4.19
CA PHE A 72 -3.62 -15.15 3.97
C PHE A 72 -4.41 -15.36 5.27
N TYR A 73 -3.74 -15.70 6.37
CA TYR A 73 -4.37 -15.89 7.68
C TYR A 73 -4.54 -14.58 8.47
N LEU A 74 -4.00 -13.47 7.99
CA LEU A 74 -4.26 -12.13 8.53
C LEU A 74 -5.72 -11.75 8.19
N TYR A 75 -6.64 -12.21 9.02
CA TYR A 75 -8.05 -11.81 9.03
C TYR A 75 -8.48 -11.45 10.45
#